data_AF-A0A9E2VJI3-F1
#
_entry.id   AF-A0A9E2VJI3-F1
#
_cell.length_a   1.000
_cell.length_b   1.000
_cell.length_c   1.000
_cell.angle_alpha   90.00
_cell.angle_beta   90.00
_cell.angle_gamma   90.00
#
_symmetry.space_group_name_H-M   'P 1'
#
loop_
_entity.id
_entity.type
_entity.pdbx_description
1 polymer ?
#
loop_
_entity_poly.entity_id
_entity_poly.type
_entity_poly.pdbx_seq_one_letter_code
_entity_poly.pdbx_strand_id
1 'polypeptide(L)'
;MRLLFRRRWQKKFNKRVGDSITFSESDASWRIAGLVPGAASFGNYYAWITYPAAQPFVTVPGSVSFAYIVLDHPADAEAVASSLQSRYPHLNIRSKADLVNEEKHSLGDSFLPILQAILVIAVLIGIAVVGLTIYTATVDKSREFGILKAIGLSNRQLYGTMLVQSLAVTALGLLIGATLSFGVGYLIMNWLDLGFELTAADIGLVAGLAVVMAFLASVVPVRRLITIDPAEVFKS
;
A
#
# COMPACT_ATOMS: atom_id res chain seq x y z
N MET A 1 6.28 18.70 35.22
CA MET A 1 5.20 18.55 34.21
C MET A 1 5.07 17.08 33.77
N ARG A 2 3.92 16.69 33.22
CA ARG A 2 3.52 15.30 32.91
C ARG A 2 3.43 15.09 31.39
N LEU A 3 4.11 14.06 30.86
CA LEU A 3 4.15 13.71 29.43
C LEU A 3 3.54 12.34 29.15
N LEU A 4 2.82 12.21 28.03
CA LEU A 4 2.32 10.91 27.58
C LEU A 4 3.11 10.43 26.34
N PHE A 5 3.64 9.21 26.37
CA PHE A 5 4.45 8.61 25.29
C PHE A 5 3.87 7.28 24.79
N ARG A 6 4.30 6.70 23.66
CA ARG A 6 3.84 5.35 23.28
C ARG A 6 4.64 4.25 23.99
N ARG A 7 4.01 3.09 24.25
CA ARG A 7 4.60 1.92 24.94
C ARG A 7 5.91 1.40 24.31
N ARG A 8 6.14 1.61 23.01
CA ARG A 8 7.40 1.21 22.33
C ARG A 8 8.53 2.24 22.43
N TRP A 9 8.24 3.51 22.72
CA TRP A 9 9.26 4.52 23.04
C TRP A 9 10.08 4.11 24.26
N GLN A 10 9.42 3.44 25.22
CA GLN A 10 10.06 2.84 26.40
C GLN A 10 11.14 1.82 26.07
N LYS A 11 10.94 0.99 25.03
CA LYS A 11 11.93 -0.02 24.61
C LYS A 11 13.11 0.58 23.89
N LYS A 12 12.90 1.66 23.11
CA LYS A 12 13.96 2.33 22.35
C LYS A 12 14.86 3.20 23.23
N PHE A 13 14.29 3.87 24.23
CA PHE A 13 15.03 4.79 25.12
C PHE A 13 15.27 4.21 26.53
N ASN A 14 14.82 2.98 26.80
CA ASN A 14 14.89 2.31 28.11
C ASN A 14 14.32 3.14 29.27
N LYS A 15 13.24 3.89 29.02
CA LYS A 15 12.56 4.76 30.01
C LYS A 15 11.15 4.26 30.31
N ARG A 16 10.76 4.24 31.58
CA ARG A 16 9.46 3.75 32.07
C ARG A 16 8.51 4.91 32.40
N VAL A 17 7.21 4.60 32.53
CA VAL A 17 6.25 5.54 33.11
C VAL A 17 6.72 5.87 34.53
N GLY A 18 6.91 7.15 34.82
CA GLY A 18 7.48 7.63 36.06
C GLY A 18 8.88 8.23 35.94
N ASP A 19 9.63 7.94 34.87
CA ASP A 19 10.99 8.45 34.65
C ASP A 19 10.99 9.92 34.19
N SER A 20 12.08 10.62 34.50
CA SER A 20 12.33 11.99 34.02
C SER A 20 13.13 12.02 32.73
N ILE A 21 12.76 12.93 31.83
CA ILE A 21 13.46 13.24 30.60
C ILE A 21 13.72 14.75 30.54
N THR A 22 14.91 15.13 30.06
CA THR A 22 15.29 16.53 29.85
C THR A 22 15.36 16.75 28.35
N PHE A 23 14.64 17.76 27.85
CA PHE A 23 14.73 18.10 26.43
C PHE A 23 15.94 19.01 26.22
N SER A 24 16.69 18.80 25.14
CA SER A 24 17.90 19.58 24.87
C SER A 24 17.66 21.09 24.71
N GLU A 25 16.41 21.51 24.48
CA GLU A 25 16.00 22.91 24.32
C GLU A 25 15.51 23.55 25.63
N SER A 26 15.32 22.79 26.71
CA SER A 26 14.97 23.34 28.01
C SER A 26 15.54 22.50 29.15
N ASP A 27 16.22 23.16 30.10
CA ASP A 27 16.71 22.55 31.35
C ASP A 27 15.57 22.04 32.28
N ALA A 28 14.32 22.11 31.83
CA ALA A 28 13.17 21.58 32.52
C ALA A 28 13.15 20.04 32.47
N SER A 29 13.03 19.40 33.63
CA SER A 29 12.83 17.96 33.75
C SER A 29 11.35 17.59 33.66
N TRP A 30 11.04 16.62 32.79
CA TRP A 30 9.67 16.19 32.51
C TRP A 30 9.45 14.76 32.93
N ARG A 31 8.33 14.49 33.60
CA ARG A 31 8.00 13.14 34.06
C ARG A 31 7.03 12.46 33.11
N ILE A 32 7.33 11.23 32.70
CA ILE A 32 6.43 10.43 31.87
C ILE A 32 5.24 9.98 32.73
N ALA A 33 4.05 10.46 32.42
CA ALA A 33 2.83 10.24 33.19
C ALA A 33 1.98 9.07 32.72
N GLY A 34 2.17 8.60 31.49
CA GLY A 34 1.33 7.54 30.92
C GLY A 34 1.64 7.29 29.45
N LEU A 35 0.89 6.37 28.85
CA LEU A 35 1.09 5.99 27.47
C LEU A 35 -0.19 6.09 26.64
N VAL A 36 -0.11 6.71 25.47
CA VAL A 36 -1.27 6.90 24.58
C VAL A 36 -1.09 6.07 23.30
N PRO A 37 -2.08 5.26 22.90
CA PRO A 37 -2.08 4.54 21.61
C PRO A 37 -2.17 5.53 20.44
N GLY A 38 -1.46 5.26 19.33
CA GLY A 38 -1.59 6.06 18.09
C GLY A 38 -0.67 7.28 17.94
N ALA A 39 0.30 7.47 18.85
CA ALA A 39 1.22 8.63 18.89
C ALA A 39 2.28 8.73 17.78
N ALA A 40 2.20 7.89 16.76
CA ALA A 40 3.24 7.79 15.74
C ALA A 40 2.59 7.87 14.37
N SER A 41 3.00 8.89 13.60
CA SER A 41 2.84 8.90 12.15
C SER A 41 4.22 8.67 11.53
N PHE A 42 4.25 8.30 10.26
CA PHE A 42 5.47 7.97 9.50
C PHE A 42 6.66 8.87 9.90
N GLY A 43 7.68 8.29 10.53
CA GLY A 43 8.92 8.98 10.93
C GLY A 43 8.84 9.99 12.09
N ASN A 44 7.65 10.31 12.60
CA ASN A 44 7.43 11.37 13.60
C ASN A 44 6.96 10.80 14.95
N TYR A 45 7.59 11.28 16.03
CA TYR A 45 7.20 10.96 17.41
C TYR A 45 6.42 12.13 18.00
N TYR A 46 5.15 11.91 18.35
CA TYR A 46 4.36 12.91 19.05
C TYR A 46 4.42 12.68 20.56
N ALA A 47 4.43 13.77 21.32
CA ALA A 47 4.27 13.77 22.76
C ALA A 47 3.11 14.70 23.11
N TRP A 48 2.26 14.28 24.06
CA TRP A 48 1.16 15.11 24.54
C TRP A 48 1.48 15.73 25.89
N ILE A 49 1.20 17.02 25.99
CA ILE A 49 1.31 17.82 27.20
C ILE A 49 0.02 18.60 27.42
N THR A 50 -0.24 18.97 28.66
CA THR A 50 -1.33 19.89 29.00
C THR A 50 -1.04 21.29 28.48
N TYR A 51 -2.06 22.01 28.03
CA TYR A 51 -1.92 23.37 27.50
C TYR A 51 -1.11 24.34 28.39
N PRO A 52 -1.32 24.43 29.71
CA PRO A 52 -0.50 25.30 30.57
C PRO A 52 0.98 24.92 30.56
N ALA A 53 1.31 23.65 30.32
CA ALA A 53 2.68 23.18 30.23
C ALA A 53 3.31 23.44 28.86
N ALA A 54 2.51 23.65 27.81
CA ALA A 54 2.98 23.99 26.47
C ALA A 54 3.34 25.47 26.33
N GLN A 55 2.67 26.35 27.09
CA GLN A 55 2.82 27.82 26.99
C GLN A 55 4.28 28.34 26.99
N PRO A 56 5.21 27.82 27.81
CA PRO A 56 6.60 28.28 27.79
C PRO A 56 7.37 27.96 26.50
N PHE A 57 6.85 27.06 25.66
CA PHE A 57 7.51 26.56 24.43
C PHE A 57 6.90 27.13 23.16
N VAL A 58 5.79 27.86 23.27
CA VAL A 58 5.09 28.44 22.13
C VAL A 58 5.55 29.88 21.96
N THR A 59 5.86 30.27 20.73
CA THR A 59 6.37 31.62 20.40
C THR A 59 5.42 32.75 20.80
N VAL A 60 4.11 32.47 20.82
CA VAL A 60 3.06 33.43 21.19
C VAL A 60 2.27 32.89 22.40
N PRO A 61 2.48 33.44 23.61
CA PRO A 61 1.71 33.07 24.78
C PRO A 61 0.20 33.32 24.56
N GLY A 62 -0.63 32.40 25.01
CA GLY A 62 -2.08 32.43 24.83
C GLY A 62 -2.58 31.93 23.47
N SER A 63 -1.69 31.69 22.49
CA SER A 63 -2.10 31.16 21.18
C SER A 63 -2.47 29.68 21.24
N VAL A 64 -3.39 29.27 20.38
CA VAL A 64 -3.81 27.88 20.16
C VAL A 64 -3.87 27.65 18.65
N SER A 65 -3.15 26.63 18.15
CA SER A 65 -3.12 26.34 16.71
C SER A 65 -4.42 25.73 16.19
N PHE A 66 -5.08 24.91 17.01
CA PHE A 66 -6.35 24.25 16.67
C PHE A 66 -7.16 23.93 17.93
N ALA A 67 -8.48 23.99 17.80
CA ALA A 67 -9.42 23.57 18.83
C ALA A 67 -10.37 22.52 18.24
N TYR A 68 -10.66 21.48 19.03
CA TYR A 68 -11.63 20.47 18.64
C TYR A 68 -12.94 20.71 19.36
N ILE A 69 -14.03 20.64 18.60
CA ILE A 69 -15.39 20.67 19.14
C ILE A 69 -15.97 19.28 18.89
N VAL A 70 -16.36 18.59 19.95
CA VAL A 70 -17.01 17.29 19.86
C VAL A 70 -18.51 17.52 19.96
N LEU A 71 -19.25 17.01 18.97
CA LEU A 71 -20.70 17.09 18.92
C LEU A 71 -21.30 15.78 19.43
N ASP A 72 -22.40 15.88 20.17
CA ASP A 72 -23.17 14.71 20.61
C ASP A 72 -23.78 13.96 19.42
N HIS A 73 -24.11 14.69 18.34
CA HIS A 73 -24.61 14.16 17.07
C HIS A 73 -23.59 14.46 15.95
N PRO A 74 -22.72 13.49 15.60
CA PRO A 74 -21.68 13.70 14.59
C PRO A 74 -22.21 14.00 13.19
N ALA A 75 -23.46 13.60 12.90
CA ALA A 75 -24.11 13.83 11.61
C ALA A 75 -24.35 15.31 11.33
N ASP A 76 -24.45 16.15 12.37
CA ASP A 76 -24.71 17.58 12.23
C ASP A 76 -23.42 18.41 12.03
N ALA A 77 -22.26 17.74 11.97
CA ALA A 77 -20.96 18.42 11.96
C ALA A 77 -20.78 19.39 10.79
N GLU A 78 -21.28 19.08 9.60
CA GLU A 78 -21.21 19.98 8.44
C GLU A 78 -22.11 21.21 8.60
N ALA A 79 -23.32 21.02 9.11
CA ALA A 79 -24.27 22.09 9.34
C ALA A 79 -23.78 23.05 10.44
N VAL A 80 -23.25 22.49 11.54
CA VAL A 80 -22.66 23.26 12.63
C VAL A 80 -21.39 23.98 12.18
N ALA A 81 -20.49 23.32 11.43
CA ALA A 81 -19.30 23.95 10.88
C ALA A 81 -19.66 25.14 9.99
N SER A 82 -20.62 24.98 9.09
CA SER A 82 -21.09 26.04 8.20
C SER A 82 -21.71 27.21 8.96
N SER A 83 -22.52 26.93 10.00
CA SER A 83 -23.11 27.97 10.84
C SER A 83 -22.08 28.73 11.68
N LEU A 84 -21.01 28.06 12.11
CA LEU A 84 -19.95 28.70 12.86
C LEU A 84 -19.03 29.52 11.93
N GLN A 85 -18.74 29.02 10.73
CA GLN A 85 -17.91 29.72 9.74
C GLN A 85 -18.54 31.05 9.31
N SER A 86 -19.87 31.09 9.16
CA SER A 86 -20.58 32.34 8.84
C SER A 86 -20.58 33.34 10.00
N ARG A 87 -20.62 32.85 11.25
CA ARG A 87 -20.57 33.67 12.46
C ARG A 87 -19.18 34.17 12.81
N TYR A 88 -18.15 33.40 12.47
CA TYR A 88 -16.74 33.69 12.74
C TYR A 88 -15.89 33.54 11.48
N PRO A 89 -16.02 34.46 10.49
CA PRO A 89 -15.38 34.33 9.19
C PRO A 89 -13.84 34.39 9.23
N HIS A 90 -13.26 34.89 10.33
CA HIS A 90 -11.81 34.95 10.56
C HIS A 90 -11.22 33.63 11.12
N LEU A 91 -12.07 32.67 11.52
CA LEU A 91 -11.65 31.36 11.97
C LEU A 91 -11.78 30.35 10.82
N ASN A 92 -10.85 29.42 10.75
CA ASN A 92 -10.90 28.31 9.80
C ASN A 92 -11.60 27.13 10.47
N ILE A 93 -12.91 27.01 10.26
CA ILE A 93 -13.76 25.99 10.90
C ILE A 93 -14.03 24.90 9.89
N ARG A 94 -13.57 23.69 10.20
CA ARG A 94 -13.67 22.52 9.31
C ARG A 94 -14.37 21.39 10.02
N SER A 95 -15.24 20.70 9.29
CA SER A 95 -15.79 19.44 9.77
C SER A 95 -14.71 18.35 9.67
N LYS A 96 -14.88 17.27 10.44
CA LYS A 96 -14.01 16.09 10.32
C LYS A 96 -14.06 15.50 8.90
N ALA A 97 -15.22 15.55 8.24
CA ALA A 97 -15.39 15.03 6.90
C ALA A 97 -14.57 15.83 5.87
N ASP A 98 -14.58 17.16 5.98
CA ASP A 98 -13.77 18.05 5.13
C ASP A 98 -12.27 17.75 5.29
N LEU A 99 -11.80 17.62 6.54
CA LEU A 99 -10.39 17.31 6.81
C LEU A 99 -9.96 15.96 6.22
N VAL A 100 -10.80 14.93 6.37
CA VAL A 100 -10.52 13.61 5.79
C VAL A 100 -10.52 13.66 4.26
N ASN A 101 -11.43 14.42 3.65
CA ASN A 101 -11.48 14.57 2.20
C ASN A 101 -10.29 15.37 1.65
N GLU A 102 -9.85 16.42 2.34
CA GLU A 102 -8.65 17.19 1.99
C GLU A 102 -7.38 16.35 2.17
N GLU A 103 -7.23 15.59 3.25
CA GLU A 103 -6.12 14.66 3.42
C GLU A 103 -6.11 13.59 2.33
N LYS A 104 -7.28 13.06 1.96
CA LYS A 104 -7.42 12.13 0.83
C LYS A 104 -7.05 12.78 -0.50
N HIS A 105 -7.42 14.04 -0.74
CA HIS A 105 -7.01 14.78 -1.94
C HIS A 105 -5.51 15.03 -1.94
N SER A 106 -4.93 15.48 -0.82
CA SER A 106 -3.50 15.78 -0.71
C SER A 106 -2.62 14.54 -0.92
N LEU A 107 -2.95 13.43 -0.24
CA LEU A 107 -2.28 12.15 -0.45
C LEU A 107 -2.59 11.54 -1.82
N GLY A 108 -3.84 11.73 -2.29
CA GLY A 108 -4.35 11.20 -3.55
C GLY A 108 -3.80 11.87 -4.80
N ASP A 109 -3.46 13.15 -4.74
CA ASP A 109 -2.98 13.91 -5.90
C ASP A 109 -1.45 13.82 -6.03
N SER A 110 -0.73 13.65 -4.92
CA SER A 110 0.74 13.68 -4.94
C SER A 110 1.40 12.30 -4.83
N PHE A 111 0.85 11.39 -4.03
CA PHE A 111 1.53 10.13 -3.69
C PHE A 111 0.92 8.91 -4.36
N LEU A 112 -0.42 8.79 -4.38
CA LEU A 112 -1.10 7.68 -5.03
C LEU A 112 -0.80 7.55 -6.54
N PRO A 113 -0.67 8.62 -7.35
CA PRO A 113 -0.45 8.48 -8.79
C PRO A 113 0.94 7.90 -9.09
N ILE A 114 1.94 8.22 -8.27
CA ILE A 114 3.30 7.68 -8.41
C ILE A 114 3.30 6.18 -8.12
N LEU A 115 2.64 5.74 -7.04
CA LEU A 115 2.51 4.33 -6.72
C LEU A 115 1.71 3.56 -7.79
N GLN A 116 0.65 4.17 -8.31
CA GLN A 116 -0.12 3.60 -9.42
C GLN A 116 0.74 3.47 -10.69
N ALA A 117 1.56 4.46 -11.01
CA ALA A 117 2.48 4.38 -12.15
C ALA A 117 3.50 3.24 -11.98
N ILE A 118 4.09 3.10 -10.79
CA ILE A 118 5.00 1.99 -10.48
C ILE A 118 4.27 0.64 -10.60
N LEU A 119 3.03 0.54 -10.11
CA LEU A 119 2.21 -0.66 -10.23
C LEU A 119 1.94 -1.03 -11.68
N VAL A 120 1.57 -0.06 -12.53
CA VAL A 120 1.35 -0.29 -13.96
C VAL A 120 2.63 -0.78 -14.63
N ILE A 121 3.77 -0.15 -14.33
CA ILE A 121 5.07 -0.58 -14.87
C ILE A 121 5.41 -2.00 -14.39
N ALA A 122 5.19 -2.32 -13.12
CA ALA A 122 5.45 -3.65 -12.56
C ALA A 122 4.57 -4.73 -13.24
N VAL A 123 3.31 -4.41 -13.52
CA VAL A 123 2.39 -5.29 -14.28
C VAL A 123 2.91 -5.52 -15.69
N LEU A 124 3.34 -4.46 -16.39
CA LEU A 124 3.89 -4.58 -17.75
C LEU A 124 5.17 -5.45 -17.77
N ILE A 125 6.07 -5.24 -16.81
CA ILE A 125 7.27 -6.06 -16.65
C ILE A 125 6.89 -7.52 -16.36
N GLY A 126 5.92 -7.76 -15.48
CA GLY A 126 5.42 -9.10 -15.17
C GLY A 126 4.91 -9.84 -16.40
N ILE A 127 4.07 -9.17 -17.22
CA ILE A 127 3.57 -9.73 -18.48
C ILE A 127 4.74 -10.05 -19.44
N ALA A 128 5.70 -9.13 -19.58
CA ALA A 128 6.85 -9.32 -20.45
C ALA A 128 7.74 -10.50 -20.02
N VAL A 129 8.02 -10.62 -18.71
CA VAL A 129 8.84 -11.71 -18.16
C VAL A 129 8.13 -13.05 -18.37
N VAL A 130 6.85 -13.17 -17.99
CA VAL A 130 6.08 -14.41 -18.17
C VAL A 130 5.98 -14.77 -19.66
N GLY A 131 5.68 -13.80 -20.52
CA GLY A 131 5.59 -13.99 -21.96
C GLY A 131 6.92 -14.45 -22.56
N LEU A 132 8.04 -13.87 -22.12
CA LEU A 132 9.37 -14.28 -22.54
C LEU A 132 9.72 -15.70 -22.06
N THR A 133 9.38 -16.06 -20.82
CA THR A 133 9.59 -17.42 -20.30
C THR A 133 8.83 -18.45 -21.11
N ILE A 134 7.53 -18.22 -21.37
CA ILE A 134 6.71 -19.12 -22.17
C ILE A 134 7.23 -19.18 -23.60
N TYR A 135 7.65 -18.04 -24.16
CA TYR A 135 8.25 -17.98 -25.48
C TYR A 135 9.49 -18.86 -25.59
N THR A 136 10.44 -18.75 -24.66
CA THR A 136 11.65 -19.58 -24.67
C THR A 136 11.29 -21.05 -24.55
N ALA A 137 10.43 -21.42 -23.59
CA ALA A 137 9.96 -22.79 -23.42
C ALA A 137 9.26 -23.35 -24.66
N THR A 138 8.59 -22.48 -25.42
CA THR A 138 7.89 -22.82 -26.66
C THR A 138 8.87 -23.06 -27.81
N VAL A 139 9.88 -22.19 -27.96
CA VAL A 139 10.90 -22.31 -29.01
C VAL A 139 11.71 -23.60 -28.82
N ASP A 140 12.10 -23.90 -27.58
CA ASP A 140 12.87 -25.10 -27.24
C ASP A 140 12.11 -26.40 -27.61
N LYS A 141 10.78 -26.37 -27.54
CA LYS A 141 9.90 -27.52 -27.83
C LYS A 141 9.17 -27.43 -29.17
N SER A 142 9.54 -26.48 -30.03
CA SER A 142 8.86 -26.21 -31.30
C SER A 142 8.76 -27.45 -32.21
N ARG A 143 9.81 -28.29 -32.25
CA ARG A 143 9.83 -29.54 -33.04
C ARG A 143 8.78 -30.54 -32.56
N GLU A 144 8.62 -30.71 -31.25
CA GLU A 144 7.61 -31.59 -30.66
C GLU A 144 6.19 -31.12 -31.01
N PHE A 145 5.96 -29.80 -30.92
CA PHE A 145 4.68 -29.20 -31.32
C PHE A 145 4.38 -29.36 -32.81
N GLY A 146 5.39 -29.28 -33.68
CA GLY A 146 5.28 -29.55 -35.10
C GLY A 146 4.85 -31.00 -35.40
N ILE A 147 5.43 -31.97 -34.69
CA ILE A 147 5.06 -33.38 -34.80
C ILE A 147 3.62 -33.61 -34.32
N LEU A 148 3.24 -33.03 -33.17
CA LEU A 148 1.86 -33.14 -32.66
C LEU A 148 0.85 -32.55 -33.64
N LYS A 149 1.16 -31.40 -34.26
CA LYS A 149 0.32 -30.76 -35.28
C LYS A 149 0.19 -31.64 -36.53
N ALA A 150 1.25 -32.35 -36.92
CA ALA A 150 1.22 -33.31 -38.04
C ALA A 150 0.37 -34.56 -37.74
N ILE A 151 0.28 -34.98 -36.48
CA ILE A 151 -0.59 -36.09 -36.04
C ILE A 151 -2.06 -35.65 -35.89
N GLY A 152 -2.36 -34.35 -36.07
CA GLY A 152 -3.72 -33.80 -36.10
C GLY A 152 -4.11 -32.99 -34.88
N LEU A 153 -3.15 -32.57 -34.04
CA LEU A 153 -3.44 -31.68 -32.91
C LEU A 153 -3.96 -30.32 -33.42
N SER A 154 -5.12 -29.91 -32.94
CA SER A 154 -5.71 -28.63 -33.30
C SER A 154 -4.96 -27.46 -32.66
N ASN A 155 -4.94 -26.30 -33.33
CA ASN A 155 -4.35 -25.10 -32.74
C ASN A 155 -4.95 -24.82 -31.36
N ARG A 156 -6.28 -24.98 -31.16
CA ARG A 156 -6.99 -24.76 -29.88
C ARG A 156 -6.43 -25.59 -28.72
N GLN A 157 -6.07 -26.84 -28.94
CA GLN A 157 -5.48 -27.68 -27.89
C GLN A 157 -4.09 -27.14 -27.50
N LEU A 158 -3.36 -26.66 -28.49
CA LEU A 158 -2.04 -26.09 -28.29
C LEU A 158 -2.08 -24.75 -27.52
N TYR A 159 -3.08 -23.89 -27.83
CA TYR A 159 -3.41 -22.71 -27.01
C TYR A 159 -3.72 -23.09 -25.56
N GLY A 160 -4.54 -24.13 -25.34
CA GLY A 160 -4.92 -24.60 -24.01
C GLY A 160 -3.71 -24.99 -23.18
N THR A 161 -2.77 -25.74 -23.76
CA THR A 161 -1.52 -26.14 -23.09
C THR A 161 -0.68 -24.93 -22.68
N MET A 162 -0.54 -23.93 -23.56
CA MET A 162 0.22 -22.71 -23.26
C MET A 162 -0.45 -21.86 -22.18
N LEU A 163 -1.78 -21.75 -22.20
CA LEU A 163 -2.54 -21.06 -21.17
C LEU A 163 -2.36 -21.72 -19.81
N VAL A 164 -2.43 -23.05 -19.74
CA VAL A 164 -2.21 -23.80 -18.50
C VAL A 164 -0.78 -23.59 -17.98
N GLN A 165 0.23 -23.61 -18.86
CA GLN A 165 1.61 -23.31 -18.48
C GLN A 165 1.75 -21.89 -17.93
N SER A 166 1.14 -20.91 -18.60
CA SER A 166 1.15 -19.52 -18.14
C SER A 166 0.49 -19.39 -16.78
N LEU A 167 -0.70 -19.96 -16.61
CA LEU A 167 -1.43 -19.92 -15.34
C LEU A 167 -0.65 -20.60 -14.22
N ALA A 168 0.02 -21.72 -14.50
CA ALA A 168 0.84 -22.41 -13.51
C ALA A 168 2.03 -21.54 -13.05
N VAL A 169 2.77 -20.94 -13.99
CA VAL A 169 3.90 -20.05 -13.68
C VAL A 169 3.41 -18.82 -12.91
N THR A 170 2.31 -18.21 -13.36
CA THR A 170 1.73 -17.05 -12.67
C THR A 170 1.20 -17.40 -11.29
N ALA A 171 0.57 -18.57 -11.10
CA ALA A 171 0.08 -19.02 -9.80
C ALA A 171 1.22 -19.26 -8.80
N LEU A 172 2.34 -19.86 -9.25
CA LEU A 172 3.53 -20.03 -8.43
C LEU A 172 4.15 -18.66 -8.06
N GLY A 173 4.25 -17.76 -9.03
CA GLY A 173 4.72 -16.39 -8.80
C GLY A 173 3.83 -15.63 -7.82
N LEU A 174 2.51 -15.76 -7.95
CA LEU A 174 1.53 -15.16 -7.04
C LEU A 174 1.69 -15.71 -5.62
N LEU A 175 1.83 -17.03 -5.46
CA LEU A 175 1.95 -17.67 -4.15
C LEU A 175 3.22 -17.20 -3.43
N ILE A 176 4.36 -17.21 -4.13
CA ILE A 176 5.65 -16.77 -3.57
C ILE A 176 5.61 -15.26 -3.29
N GLY A 177 5.16 -14.47 -4.26
CA GLY A 177 5.07 -13.02 -4.15
C GLY A 177 4.14 -12.58 -3.02
N ALA A 178 2.95 -13.17 -2.91
CA ALA A 178 2.00 -12.89 -1.85
C ALA A 178 2.58 -13.25 -0.48
N THR A 179 3.20 -14.43 -0.34
CA THR A 179 3.82 -14.86 0.92
C THR A 179 4.92 -13.89 1.37
N LEU A 180 5.79 -13.49 0.45
CA LEU A 180 6.86 -12.51 0.72
C LEU A 180 6.29 -11.12 1.04
N SER A 181 5.34 -10.62 0.26
CA SER A 181 4.69 -9.34 0.48
C SER A 181 3.96 -9.29 1.83
N PHE A 182 3.26 -10.35 2.22
CA PHE A 182 2.62 -10.43 3.53
C PHE A 182 3.65 -10.50 4.66
N GLY A 183 4.69 -11.32 4.51
CA GLY A 183 5.74 -11.43 5.53
C GLY A 183 6.47 -10.11 5.76
N VAL A 184 6.92 -9.46 4.69
CA VAL A 184 7.60 -8.17 4.74
C VAL A 184 6.65 -7.07 5.20
N GLY A 185 5.42 -7.05 4.67
CA GLY A 185 4.39 -6.08 5.05
C GLY A 185 4.06 -6.16 6.53
N TYR A 186 3.88 -7.36 7.07
CA TYR A 186 3.65 -7.58 8.50
C TYR A 186 4.83 -7.09 9.35
N LEU A 187 6.08 -7.37 8.93
CA LEU A 187 7.27 -6.91 9.64
C LEU A 187 7.36 -5.38 9.66
N ILE A 188 7.16 -4.72 8.52
CA ILE A 188 7.21 -3.26 8.38
C ILE A 188 6.08 -2.60 9.18
N MET A 189 4.85 -3.09 9.03
CA MET A 189 3.66 -2.58 9.73
C MET A 189 3.80 -2.74 11.23
N ASN A 190 4.31 -3.89 11.68
CA ASN A 190 4.65 -4.09 13.08
C ASN A 190 5.75 -3.13 13.52
N TRP A 191 6.78 -2.87 12.71
CA TRP A 191 7.87 -1.93 13.06
C TRP A 191 7.40 -0.48 13.17
N LEU A 192 6.61 -0.02 12.20
CA LEU A 192 6.04 1.33 12.12
C LEU A 192 4.79 1.49 13.00
N ASP A 193 4.26 0.38 13.50
CA ASP A 193 3.12 0.32 14.41
C ASP A 193 1.87 0.98 13.78
N LEU A 194 1.72 0.70 12.47
CA LEU A 194 0.63 1.06 11.57
C LEU A 194 -0.36 -0.11 11.49
N GLY A 195 -1.64 0.20 11.31
CA GLY A 195 -2.68 -0.80 11.07
C GLY A 195 -2.53 -1.41 9.67
N PHE A 196 -2.61 -2.74 9.59
CA PHE A 196 -2.61 -3.46 8.33
C PHE A 196 -3.97 -4.13 8.17
N GLU A 197 -4.83 -3.53 7.33
CA GLU A 197 -6.13 -4.10 6.97
C GLU A 197 -6.06 -4.56 5.51
N LEU A 198 -6.30 -5.86 5.31
CA LEU A 198 -6.50 -6.43 3.99
C LEU A 198 -7.97 -6.74 3.84
N THR A 199 -8.57 -6.21 2.78
CA THR A 199 -9.95 -6.54 2.45
C THR A 199 -9.95 -7.73 1.50
N ALA A 200 -10.98 -8.57 1.57
CA ALA A 200 -11.18 -9.65 0.59
C ALA A 200 -11.25 -9.11 -0.86
N ALA A 201 -11.72 -7.86 -1.02
CA ALA A 201 -11.71 -7.15 -2.30
C ALA A 201 -10.31 -6.95 -2.87
N ASP A 202 -9.32 -6.63 -2.02
CA ASP A 202 -7.93 -6.40 -2.45
C ASP A 202 -7.29 -7.71 -2.95
N ILE A 203 -7.53 -8.80 -2.22
CA ILE A 203 -7.07 -10.15 -2.59
C ILE A 203 -7.70 -10.57 -3.93
N GLY A 204 -9.01 -10.35 -4.07
CA GLY A 204 -9.75 -10.64 -5.31
C GLY A 204 -9.23 -9.83 -6.50
N LEU A 205 -8.92 -8.55 -6.29
CA LEU A 205 -8.37 -7.67 -7.32
C LEU A 205 -7.00 -8.16 -7.79
N VAL A 206 -6.08 -8.47 -6.87
CA VAL A 206 -4.74 -8.98 -7.20
C VAL A 206 -4.81 -10.32 -7.92
N ALA A 207 -5.67 -11.24 -7.46
CA ALA A 207 -5.88 -12.52 -8.12
C ALA A 207 -6.44 -12.33 -9.54
N GLY A 208 -7.44 -11.45 -9.72
CA GLY A 208 -8.01 -11.12 -11.02
C GLY A 208 -6.97 -10.53 -11.98
N LEU A 209 -6.16 -9.58 -11.50
CA LEU A 209 -5.06 -8.99 -12.27
C LEU A 209 -4.03 -10.04 -12.70
N ALA A 210 -3.69 -10.98 -11.83
CA ALA A 210 -2.77 -12.06 -12.15
C ALA A 210 -3.30 -12.96 -13.27
N VAL A 211 -4.60 -13.30 -13.25
CA VAL A 211 -5.23 -14.07 -14.33
C VAL A 211 -5.20 -13.31 -15.66
N VAL A 212 -5.51 -12.01 -15.64
CA VAL A 212 -5.44 -11.16 -16.84
C VAL A 212 -4.01 -11.09 -17.37
N MET A 213 -3.02 -10.93 -16.48
CA MET A 213 -1.61 -10.93 -16.88
C MET A 213 -1.18 -12.25 -17.51
N ALA A 214 -1.55 -13.39 -16.93
CA ALA A 214 -1.27 -14.71 -17.49
C ALA A 214 -1.89 -14.86 -18.89
N PHE A 215 -3.13 -14.43 -19.06
CA PHE A 215 -3.80 -14.46 -20.35
C PHE A 215 -3.05 -13.61 -21.39
N LEU A 216 -2.73 -12.35 -21.06
CA LEU A 216 -2.01 -11.43 -21.94
C LEU A 216 -0.61 -11.94 -22.30
N ALA A 217 0.12 -12.48 -21.33
CA ALA A 217 1.46 -13.03 -21.53
C ALA A 217 1.46 -14.22 -22.51
N SER A 218 0.39 -15.03 -22.49
CA SER A 218 0.27 -16.19 -23.38
C SER A 218 0.00 -15.82 -24.85
N VAL A 219 -0.50 -14.62 -25.16
CA VAL A 219 -0.90 -14.23 -26.53
C VAL A 219 0.28 -14.15 -27.50
N VAL A 220 1.42 -13.63 -27.03
CA VAL A 220 2.62 -13.42 -27.86
C VAL A 220 3.23 -14.74 -28.38
N PRO A 221 3.58 -15.73 -27.54
CA PRO A 221 4.16 -17.00 -28.01
C PRO A 221 3.18 -17.81 -28.86
N VAL A 222 1.91 -17.76 -28.51
CA VAL A 222 0.81 -18.39 -29.23
C VAL A 222 0.77 -17.97 -30.70
N ARG A 223 0.83 -16.65 -30.99
CA ARG A 223 0.79 -16.15 -32.37
C ARG A 223 1.93 -16.73 -33.20
N ARG A 224 3.10 -16.87 -32.58
CA ARG A 224 4.27 -17.41 -33.25
C ARG A 224 4.18 -18.91 -33.51
N LEU A 225 3.55 -19.69 -32.64
CA LEU A 225 3.47 -21.14 -32.87
C LEU A 225 2.46 -21.51 -33.97
N ILE A 226 1.46 -20.67 -34.20
CA ILE A 226 0.51 -20.86 -35.30
C ILE A 226 1.18 -20.62 -36.65
N THR A 227 2.13 -19.68 -36.71
CA THR A 227 2.91 -19.37 -37.91
C THR A 227 4.00 -20.40 -38.22
N ILE A 228 4.29 -21.35 -37.32
CA ILE A 228 5.20 -22.46 -37.63
C ILE A 228 4.47 -23.42 -38.58
N ASP A 229 4.95 -23.44 -39.82
CA ASP A 229 4.47 -24.32 -40.88
C ASP A 229 5.02 -25.74 -40.64
N PRO A 230 4.16 -26.78 -40.54
CA PRO A 230 4.63 -28.16 -40.37
C PRO A 230 5.70 -28.58 -41.38
N ALA A 231 5.70 -27.98 -42.58
CA ALA A 231 6.67 -28.25 -43.63
C ALA A 231 8.11 -27.82 -43.30
N GLU A 232 8.32 -26.84 -42.41
CA GLU A 232 9.66 -26.40 -42.01
C GLU A 232 10.36 -27.45 -41.12
N VAL A 233 9.61 -28.26 -40.37
CA VAL A 233 10.15 -29.27 -39.45
C VAL A 233 10.78 -30.47 -40.18
N PHE A 234 10.38 -30.71 -41.43
CA PHE A 234 10.88 -31.82 -42.26
C PHE A 234 12.04 -31.43 -43.18
N LYS A 235 12.48 -30.17 -43.19
CA LYS A 235 13.60 -29.69 -44.03
C LYS A 235 14.96 -29.65 -43.32
N SER A 236 15.07 -30.12 -42.07
CA SER A 236 16.33 -30.20 -41.30
C SER A 236 16.65 -31.60 -40.80
#